data_AF-A0A1I0QKG8-F1
#
_entry.id   AF-A0A1I0QKG8-F1
#
_cell.length_a   1.000
_cell.length_b   1.000
_cell.length_c   1.000
_cell.angle_alpha   90.00
_cell.angle_beta   90.00
_cell.angle_gamma   90.00
#
_symmetry.space_group_name_H-M   'P 1'
#
loop_
_entity.id
_entity.type
_entity.pdbx_description
1 polymer ?
#
loop_
_entity_poly.entity_id
_entity_poly.type
_entity_poly.pdbx_seq_one_letter_code
_entity_poly.pdbx_strand_id
1 'polypeptide(L)'
;MAKSVNMCVRVDPDLKAQAEEILDQLGMNMNGTINMFLNQIVREKRVPLSLSLNNEQDILSDIMISKQERENGIEGIDAQRLLVEMKKIISEAEAK
;
A
#
# COMPACT_ATOMS: atom_id res chain seq x y z
N MET A 1 -1.38 27.23 20.14
CA MET A 1 -1.50 26.00 20.95
C MET A 1 -2.08 24.92 20.06
N ALA A 2 -1.45 23.74 19.98
CA ALA A 2 -1.99 22.65 19.17
C ALA A 2 -3.32 22.18 19.79
N LYS A 3 -4.41 22.26 19.03
CA LYS A 3 -5.74 21.84 19.49
C LYS A 3 -5.78 20.30 19.51
N SER A 4 -5.47 19.71 20.66
CA SER A 4 -5.62 18.27 20.88
C SER A 4 -7.08 17.93 21.19
N VAL A 5 -7.59 16.87 20.56
CA VAL A 5 -8.91 16.31 20.86
C VAL A 5 -8.70 14.89 21.40
N ASN A 6 -9.37 14.55 22.49
CA ASN A 6 -9.32 13.20 23.03
C ASN A 6 -10.15 12.25 22.15
N MET A 7 -9.55 11.13 21.75
CA MET A 7 -10.19 10.06 20.98
C MET A 7 -10.31 8.82 21.88
N CYS A 8 -11.52 8.27 21.98
CA CYS A 8 -11.78 7.03 22.71
C CYS A 8 -12.25 5.97 21.70
N VAL A 9 -11.57 4.82 21.70
CA VAL A 9 -11.87 3.69 20.81
C VAL A 9 -12.06 2.46 21.69
N ARG A 10 -13.13 1.70 21.42
CA ARG A 10 -13.33 0.38 22.05
C ARG A 10 -12.55 -0.64 21.23
N VAL A 11 -11.68 -1.38 21.90
CA VAL A 11 -10.84 -2.42 21.30
C VAL A 11 -10.93 -3.65 22.21
N ASP A 12 -10.87 -4.82 21.62
CA ASP A 12 -10.74 -6.07 22.34
C ASP A 12 -9.42 -6.09 23.16
N PRO A 13 -9.44 -6.55 24.44
CA PRO A 13 -8.25 -6.52 25.29
C PRO A 13 -7.11 -7.41 24.77
N ASP A 14 -7.42 -8.56 24.18
CA ASP A 14 -6.40 -9.48 23.66
C ASP A 14 -5.77 -8.90 22.39
N LEU A 15 -6.58 -8.29 21.52
CA LEU A 15 -6.09 -7.56 20.34
C LEU A 15 -5.19 -6.39 20.75
N LYS A 16 -5.57 -5.64 21.78
CA LYS A 16 -4.77 -4.52 22.29
C LYS A 16 -3.42 -5.01 22.80
N ALA A 17 -3.39 -6.07 23.60
CA ALA A 17 -2.16 -6.61 24.16
C ALA A 17 -1.20 -7.08 23.06
N GLN A 18 -1.71 -7.81 22.06
CA GLN A 18 -0.91 -8.27 20.91
C GLN A 18 -0.33 -7.09 20.12
N ALA A 19 -1.15 -6.05 19.88
CA ALA A 19 -0.68 -4.87 19.17
C ALA A 19 0.39 -4.10 19.98
N GLU A 20 0.22 -3.95 21.29
CA GLU A 20 1.22 -3.30 22.16
C GLU A 20 2.55 -4.07 22.14
N GLU A 21 2.54 -5.40 22.22
CA GLU A 21 3.76 -6.22 22.15
C GLU A 21 4.54 -6.00 20.84
N ILE A 22 3.84 -5.99 19.70
CA ILE A 22 4.47 -5.76 18.39
C ILE A 22 5.02 -4.34 18.29
N LEU A 23 4.26 -3.34 18.77
CA LEU A 23 4.69 -1.94 18.73
C LEU A 23 5.90 -1.70 19.63
N ASP A 24 5.95 -2.33 20.80
CA ASP A 24 7.08 -2.24 21.72
C ASP A 24 8.37 -2.82 21.11
N GLN A 25 8.28 -3.94 20.37
CA GLN A 25 9.41 -4.49 19.61
C GLN A 25 9.94 -3.51 18.56
N LEU A 26 9.09 -2.64 18.02
CA LEU A 26 9.44 -1.59 17.07
C LEU A 26 9.82 -0.26 17.74
N GLY A 27 9.83 -0.20 19.08
CA GLY A 27 10.09 1.03 19.84
C GLY A 27 9.00 2.09 19.70
N MET A 28 7.77 1.68 19.39
CA MET A 28 6.62 2.54 19.18
C MET A 28 5.60 2.38 20.31
N ASN A 29 4.81 3.43 20.56
CA ASN A 29 3.69 3.36 21.50
C ASN A 29 2.35 3.46 20.75
N MET A 30 1.29 2.93 21.36
CA MET A 30 -0.05 2.88 20.75
C MET A 30 -0.54 4.26 20.26
N ASN A 31 -0.39 5.30 21.07
CA ASN A 31 -0.86 6.65 20.74
C ASN A 31 -0.11 7.27 19.55
N GLY A 32 1.22 7.07 19.50
CA GLY A 32 2.08 7.50 18.41
C GLY A 32 1.71 6.79 17.11
N THR A 33 1.51 5.46 17.18
CA THR A 33 1.10 4.66 16.03
C THR A 33 -0.27 5.11 15.49
N ILE A 34 -1.25 5.37 16.36
CA ILE A 34 -2.57 5.87 15.93
C ILE A 34 -2.42 7.23 15.23
N ASN A 35 -1.61 8.14 15.76
CA ASN A 35 -1.35 9.43 15.11
C ASN A 35 -0.64 9.27 13.76
N MET A 36 0.31 8.34 13.64
CA MET A 36 0.96 8.02 12.37
C MET A 36 -0.04 7.49 11.34
N PHE A 37 -0.92 6.59 11.74
CA PHE A 37 -1.99 6.05 10.89
C PHE A 37 -2.94 7.14 10.38
N LEU A 38 -3.37 8.05 11.26
CA LEU A 38 -4.21 9.18 10.87
C LEU A 38 -3.49 10.12 9.90
N ASN A 39 -2.20 10.42 10.13
CA ASN A 39 -1.39 11.21 9.22
C ASN A 39 -1.24 10.54 7.85
N GLN A 40 -1.10 9.21 7.83
CA GLN A 40 -1.03 8.45 6.58
C GLN A 40 -2.33 8.56 5.77
N ILE A 41 -3.50 8.44 6.42
CA ILE A 41 -4.80 8.65 5.75
C ILE A 41 -4.88 10.05 5.14
N VAL A 42 -4.49 11.08 5.90
CA VAL A 42 -4.53 12.46 5.42
C VAL A 42 -3.59 12.69 4.24
N ARG A 43 -2.41 12.07 4.27
CA ARG A 43 -1.38 12.18 3.22
C ARG A 43 -1.78 11.44 1.95
N GLU A 44 -2.27 10.22 2.07
CA GLU A 44 -2.59 9.35 0.92
C GLU A 44 -4.03 9.51 0.41
N LYS A 45 -4.89 10.24 1.15
CA LYS A 45 -6.33 10.41 0.84
C LYS A 45 -7.09 9.08 0.65
N ARG A 46 -6.61 8.02 1.28
CA ARG A 46 -7.22 6.69 1.30
C ARG A 46 -7.05 6.05 2.67
N VAL A 47 -7.86 5.05 2.97
CA VAL A 47 -7.65 4.21 4.16
C VAL A 47 -6.54 3.20 3.82
N PRO A 48 -5.40 3.19 4.54
CA PRO A 48 -4.33 2.24 4.31
C PRO A 48 -4.74 0.89 4.92
N LEU A 49 -5.61 0.16 4.21
CA LEU A 49 -5.91 -1.24 4.47
C LEU A 49 -4.93 -2.07 3.64
N SER A 50 -3.92 -2.64 4.29
CA SER A 50 -3.23 -3.78 3.70
C SER A 50 -4.11 -5.00 3.98
N LEU A 51 -4.97 -5.35 3.02
CA LEU A 51 -5.63 -6.65 3.03
C LEU A 51 -4.57 -7.68 2.65
N SER A 52 -3.79 -8.18 3.61
CA SER A 52 -2.80 -9.21 3.30
C SER A 52 -2.77 -10.31 4.33
N LEU A 53 -3.13 -11.51 3.87
CA LEU A 53 -2.84 -12.78 4.53
C LEU A 53 -1.61 -13.47 3.90
N ASN A 54 -1.01 -12.96 2.82
CA ASN A 54 0.18 -13.51 2.17
C ASN A 54 0.85 -12.46 1.25
N ASN A 55 1.84 -11.71 1.73
CA ASN A 55 2.66 -10.85 0.87
C ASN A 55 3.70 -11.62 0.03
N GLU A 56 3.83 -12.94 0.21
CA GLU A 56 4.73 -13.76 -0.61
C GLU A 56 4.12 -14.12 -1.98
N GLN A 57 2.81 -13.95 -2.16
CA GLN A 57 2.11 -14.36 -3.38
C GLN A 57 2.32 -13.40 -4.55
N ASP A 58 2.54 -12.11 -4.30
CA ASP A 58 2.57 -11.08 -5.35
C ASP A 58 3.81 -11.20 -6.27
N ILE A 59 4.98 -11.43 -5.69
CA ILE A 59 6.23 -11.56 -6.47
C ILE A 59 6.23 -12.88 -7.27
N LEU A 60 5.76 -13.97 -6.65
CA LEU A 60 5.72 -15.29 -7.30
C LEU A 60 4.69 -15.33 -8.43
N SER A 61 3.52 -14.68 -8.27
CA SER A 61 2.54 -14.54 -9.35
C SER A 61 3.08 -13.71 -10.50
N ASP A 62 3.71 -12.58 -10.22
CA ASP A 62 4.26 -11.69 -11.26
C ASP A 62 5.35 -12.37 -12.08
N ILE A 63 6.22 -13.14 -11.42
CA ILE A 63 7.26 -13.93 -12.10
C ILE A 63 6.64 -15.05 -12.95
N MET A 64 5.60 -15.73 -12.46
CA MET A 64 4.93 -16.80 -13.19
C MET A 64 4.21 -16.26 -14.43
N ILE A 65 3.50 -15.15 -14.30
CA ILE A 65 2.83 -14.45 -15.40
C ILE A 65 3.88 -14.03 -16.45
N SER A 66 4.96 -13.38 -16.04
CA SER A 66 6.04 -12.93 -16.94
C SER A 66 6.71 -14.08 -17.70
N LYS A 67 6.80 -15.27 -17.09
CA LYS A 67 7.32 -16.48 -17.75
C LYS A 67 6.33 -17.03 -18.77
N GLN A 68 5.06 -17.13 -18.39
CA GLN A 68 4.00 -17.63 -19.27
C GLN A 68 3.79 -16.71 -20.49
N GLU A 69 3.90 -15.39 -20.32
CA GLU A 69 3.85 -14.44 -21.43
C GLU A 69 4.99 -14.66 -22.43
N ARG A 70 6.21 -14.90 -21.93
CA ARG A 70 7.37 -15.26 -22.77
C ARG A 70 7.18 -16.58 -23.51
N GLU A 71 6.61 -17.60 -22.85
CA GLU A 71 6.29 -18.89 -23.48
C GLU A 71 5.20 -18.76 -24.56
N ASN A 72 4.25 -17.85 -24.36
CA ASN A 72 3.21 -17.50 -25.34
C ASN A 72 3.72 -16.61 -26.49
N GLY A 73 5.03 -16.33 -26.55
CA GLY A 73 5.64 -15.54 -27.62
C GLY A 73 5.39 -14.03 -27.50
N ILE A 74 4.97 -13.54 -26.33
CA ILE A 74 4.86 -12.10 -26.07
C ILE A 74 6.27 -11.57 -25.86
N GLU A 75 6.81 -10.93 -26.89
CA GLU A 75 8.09 -10.23 -26.81
C GLU A 75 7.95 -8.93 -26.01
N GLY A 76 8.96 -8.64 -25.19
CA GLY A 76 9.04 -7.37 -24.49
C GLY A 76 9.13 -6.20 -25.47
N ILE A 77 8.52 -5.08 -25.10
CA ILE A 77 8.63 -3.85 -25.88
C ILE A 77 9.81 -3.01 -25.40
N ASP A 78 10.44 -2.31 -26.34
CA ASP A 78 11.48 -1.34 -26.05
C ASP A 78 10.97 -0.20 -25.15
N ALA A 79 11.81 0.25 -24.23
CA ALA A 79 11.41 1.23 -23.21
C ALA A 79 11.00 2.58 -23.83
N GLN A 80 11.66 3.00 -24.91
CA GLN A 80 11.36 4.25 -25.59
C GLN A 80 10.00 4.17 -26.29
N ARG A 81 9.68 3.01 -26.87
CA ARG A 81 8.36 2.76 -27.47
C ARG A 81 7.24 2.77 -26.44
N LEU A 82 7.44 2.10 -25.30
CA LEU A 82 6.49 2.11 -24.18
C LEU A 82 6.20 3.55 -23.73
N LEU A 83 7.23 4.37 -23.54
CA LEU A 83 7.08 5.76 -23.10
C LEU A 83 6.26 6.60 -24.07
N VAL A 84 6.41 6.37 -25.38
CA VAL A 84 5.61 7.07 -26.41
C VAL A 84 4.14 6.67 -26.31
N GLU A 85 3.84 5.38 -26.18
CA GLU A 85 2.47 4.89 -26.06
C GLU A 85 1.80 5.38 -24.77
N MET A 86 2.50 5.34 -23.64
CA MET A 86 1.97 5.86 -22.36
C MET A 86 1.63 7.35 -22.43
N LYS A 87 2.51 8.17 -23.02
CA LYS A 87 2.23 9.61 -23.21
C LYS A 87 0.99 9.85 -24.05
N LYS A 88 0.79 9.05 -25.11
CA LYS A 88 -0.40 9.12 -25.95
C LYS A 88 -1.66 8.80 -25.16
N ILE A 89 -1.66 7.71 -24.39
CA ILE A 89 -2.79 7.30 -23.55
C ILE A 89 -3.17 8.40 -22.54
N ILE A 90 -2.17 8.99 -21.87
CA ILE A 90 -2.41 10.08 -20.91
C ILE A 90 -3.03 11.29 -21.61
N SER A 91 -2.50 11.70 -22.77
CA SER A 91 -3.04 12.84 -23.52
C SER A 91 -4.48 12.62 -24.00
N GLU A 92 -4.84 11.39 -24.37
CA GLU A 92 -6.21 11.04 -24.76
C GLU A 92 -7.17 11.02 -23.56
N ALA A 93 -6.69 10.64 -22.38
CA ALA A 93 -7.46 10.64 -21.15
C ALA A 93 -7.69 12.06 -20.61
N GLU A 94 -6.70 12.95 -20.72
CA GLU A 94 -6.80 14.36 -20.29
C GLU A 94 -7.61 15.23 -21.26
N ALA A 95 -7.78 14.80 -22.52
CA ALA A 95 -8.61 15.49 -23.52
C ALA A 95 -10.12 15.19 -23.38
N LYS A 96 -10.53 14.34 -22.44
CA LYS A 96 -11.92 14.03 -22.08
C LYS A 96 -12.35 14.75 -20.81
#